data_AF-M2W179-F1
#
_entry.id   AF-M2W179-F1
#
_cell.length_a   1.000
_cell.length_b   1.000
_cell.length_c   1.000
_cell.angle_alpha   90.00
_cell.angle_beta   90.00
_cell.angle_gamma   90.00
#
_symmetry.space_group_name_H-M   'P 1'
#
loop_
_entity.id
_entity.type
_entity.pdbx_description
1 polymer ?
#
loop_
_entity_poly.entity_id
_entity_poly.type
_entity_poly.pdbx_seq_one_letter_code
_entity_poly.pdbx_strand_id
1 'polypeptide(L)'
;MERTFPLKQQLCSCYRFSLPKLRVGKLDTLVALSDSLQKDDIAVEATLWRLLRQYKEWSDSSVFIPKVEGQNLLDYVVGFRWSEEKFASSESLTNIVQTILEQVHSFEEELKKRTTDYAQRKQITSAEERKTWGSLMVRSLEGLVDPQKCIETEHLTSVFFVVPKYNEKDFLASYEKLASLIVPRSAQRWSQDNDWVLYSITIFRSCIEELKKNAREKRYTIREYSPKSSLTRIHSDHSVEESLESLRLRCLEWITTAFSETAIAWTHLKAIRLFVESVLRFGLPVNVETMLLLPYPKTQSKLLKTLDKITSPWISGNPEYLHHQKVFHHILCLQLIDGVLPMMWKW
;
A
#
# COMPACT_ATOMS: atom_id res chain seq x y z
N MET A 1 -44.69 36.71 -15.29
CA MET A 1 -44.89 35.27 -15.48
C MET A 1 -43.70 34.54 -14.86
N GLU A 2 -43.86 34.12 -13.61
CA GLU A 2 -42.92 33.21 -12.96
C GLU A 2 -42.94 31.89 -13.73
N ARG A 3 -41.86 31.60 -14.45
CA ARG A 3 -41.65 30.27 -15.02
C ARG A 3 -41.28 29.35 -13.86
N THR A 4 -42.27 28.72 -13.27
CA THR A 4 -42.09 27.53 -12.45
C THR A 4 -41.38 26.48 -13.30
N PHE A 5 -40.07 26.30 -13.08
CA PHE A 5 -39.37 25.15 -13.63
C PHE A 5 -40.01 23.92 -12.99
N PRO A 6 -40.65 23.02 -13.75
CA PRO A 6 -41.18 21.80 -13.18
C PRO A 6 -40.03 21.04 -12.52
N LEU A 7 -40.26 20.43 -11.35
CA LEU A 7 -39.36 19.52 -10.65
C LEU A 7 -39.00 18.35 -11.60
N LYS A 8 -38.08 18.59 -12.53
CA LYS A 8 -37.54 17.62 -13.47
C LYS A 8 -36.67 16.66 -12.68
N GLN A 9 -36.87 15.36 -12.91
CA GLN A 9 -36.05 14.24 -12.44
C GLN A 9 -34.64 14.69 -12.04
N GLN A 10 -34.36 14.71 -10.74
CA GLN A 10 -33.07 15.13 -10.20
C GLN A 10 -31.99 14.22 -10.79
N LEU A 11 -31.12 14.76 -11.66
CA LEU A 11 -30.10 13.97 -12.38
C LEU A 11 -28.75 13.95 -11.64
N CYS A 12 -28.52 14.93 -10.78
CA CYS A 12 -27.32 15.10 -9.98
C CYS A 12 -27.61 15.92 -8.72
N SER A 13 -26.71 15.83 -7.74
CA SER A 13 -26.58 16.83 -6.68
C SER A 13 -25.64 17.95 -7.16
N CYS A 14 -25.94 19.20 -6.82
CA CYS A 14 -25.15 20.36 -7.23
C CYS A 14 -24.57 21.05 -6.00
N TYR A 15 -23.29 21.35 -6.02
CA TYR A 15 -22.58 22.05 -4.94
C TYR A 15 -21.82 23.24 -5.51
N ARG A 16 -21.73 24.32 -4.73
CA ARG A 16 -20.90 25.49 -5.09
C ARG A 16 -19.43 25.09 -4.96
N PHE A 17 -18.66 25.27 -6.02
CA PHE A 17 -17.22 25.05 -6.00
C PHE A 17 -16.55 26.43 -5.96
N SER A 18 -15.97 26.81 -4.81
CA SER A 18 -15.45 28.18 -4.65
C SER A 18 -14.00 28.28 -5.11
N LEU A 19 -13.74 29.07 -6.15
CA LEU A 19 -12.38 29.41 -6.60
C LEU A 19 -11.86 30.65 -5.85
N PRO A 20 -10.57 30.68 -5.48
CA PRO A 20 -9.96 31.89 -4.93
C PRO A 20 -9.69 32.90 -6.06
N LYS A 21 -9.20 34.09 -5.68
CA LYS A 21 -8.71 35.07 -6.65
C LYS A 21 -7.30 34.67 -7.10
N LEU A 22 -7.23 33.81 -8.11
CA LEU A 22 -5.98 33.41 -8.74
C LEU A 22 -5.41 34.52 -9.61
N ARG A 23 -4.09 34.67 -9.60
CA ARG A 23 -3.38 35.62 -10.46
C ARG A 23 -3.52 35.22 -11.93
N VAL A 24 -4.11 36.11 -12.74
CA VAL A 24 -4.19 35.93 -14.19
C VAL A 24 -2.83 36.22 -14.83
N GLY A 25 -2.31 35.25 -15.59
CA GLY A 25 -1.08 35.37 -16.37
C GLY A 25 -1.30 35.97 -17.76
N LYS A 26 -0.27 35.91 -18.61
CA LYS A 26 -0.39 36.24 -20.04
C LYS A 26 -1.20 35.15 -20.76
N LEU A 27 -1.89 35.53 -21.83
CA LEU A 27 -2.71 34.60 -22.62
C LEU A 27 -1.89 33.40 -23.12
N ASP A 28 -0.69 33.64 -23.67
CA ASP A 28 0.19 32.58 -24.16
C ASP A 28 0.54 31.56 -23.06
N THR A 29 0.76 32.03 -21.84
CA THR A 29 1.03 31.16 -20.67
C THR A 29 -0.20 30.34 -20.31
N LEU A 30 -1.41 30.91 -20.38
CA LEU A 30 -2.64 30.20 -20.08
C LEU A 30 -2.95 29.12 -21.13
N VAL A 31 -2.69 29.39 -22.40
CA VAL A 31 -2.84 28.40 -23.49
C VAL A 31 -1.88 27.23 -23.28
N ALA A 32 -0.58 27.52 -23.07
CA ALA A 32 0.41 26.49 -22.81
C ALA A 32 0.09 25.66 -21.55
N LEU A 33 -0.38 26.31 -20.49
CA LEU A 33 -0.78 25.65 -19.25
C LEU A 33 -2.03 24.79 -19.45
N SER A 34 -3.02 25.23 -20.23
CA SER A 34 -4.21 24.43 -20.55
C SER A 34 -3.86 23.10 -21.23
N ASP A 35 -2.86 23.11 -22.12
CA ASP A 35 -2.41 21.91 -22.83
C ASP A 35 -1.65 20.93 -21.91
N SER A 36 -0.85 21.44 -20.96
CA SER A 36 -0.10 20.60 -20.02
C SER A 36 -1.00 20.05 -18.91
N LEU A 37 -1.92 20.86 -18.39
CA LEU A 37 -2.79 20.53 -17.26
C LEU A 37 -3.60 19.26 -17.46
N GLN A 38 -3.99 18.93 -18.70
CA GLN A 38 -4.66 17.67 -18.98
C GLN A 38 -3.76 16.45 -18.73
N LYS A 39 -2.48 16.53 -19.09
CA LYS A 39 -1.50 15.46 -18.84
C LYS A 39 -1.14 15.38 -17.37
N ASP A 40 -0.96 16.53 -16.73
CA ASP A 40 -0.65 16.65 -15.31
C ASP A 40 -1.78 16.05 -14.45
N ASP A 41 -3.04 16.33 -14.80
CA ASP A 41 -4.23 15.77 -14.13
C ASP A 41 -4.24 14.23 -14.15
N ILE A 42 -3.94 13.64 -15.31
CA ILE A 42 -3.86 12.17 -15.47
C ILE A 42 -2.70 11.60 -14.65
N ALA A 43 -1.55 12.27 -14.63
CA ALA A 43 -0.38 11.82 -13.88
C ALA A 43 -0.64 11.82 -12.37
N VAL A 44 -1.20 12.91 -11.83
CA VAL A 44 -1.53 13.02 -10.41
C VAL A 44 -2.59 12.00 -10.00
N GLU A 45 -3.63 11.81 -10.83
CA GLU A 45 -4.64 10.78 -10.62
C GLU A 45 -4.00 9.39 -10.55
N ALA A 46 -3.12 9.05 -11.50
CA ALA A 46 -2.44 7.76 -11.53
C ALA A 46 -1.58 7.52 -10.28
N THR A 47 -0.96 8.56 -9.72
CA THR A 47 -0.20 8.46 -8.46
C THR A 47 -1.12 8.23 -7.27
N LEU A 48 -2.25 8.93 -7.19
CA LEU A 48 -3.26 8.72 -6.14
C LEU A 48 -3.78 7.27 -6.14
N TRP A 49 -4.05 6.71 -7.31
CA TRP A 49 -4.46 5.31 -7.46
C TRP A 49 -3.38 4.31 -7.05
N ARG A 50 -2.12 4.60 -7.36
CA ARG A 50 -0.98 3.77 -6.94
C ARG A 50 -0.85 3.76 -5.41
N LEU A 51 -0.98 4.92 -4.77
CA LEU A 51 -1.00 5.04 -3.31
C LEU A 51 -2.15 4.22 -2.71
N LEU A 52 -3.37 4.36 -3.24
CA LEU A 52 -4.52 3.59 -2.74
C LEU A 52 -4.31 2.08 -2.88
N ARG A 53 -3.80 1.63 -4.03
CA ARG A 53 -3.54 0.21 -4.28
C ARG A 53 -2.55 -0.35 -3.27
N GLN A 54 -1.44 0.36 -3.05
CA GLN A 54 -0.42 -0.10 -2.11
C GLN A 54 -0.92 -0.08 -0.66
N TYR A 55 -1.75 0.91 -0.29
CA TYR A 55 -2.39 0.94 1.02
C TYR A 55 -3.23 -0.31 1.27
N LYS A 56 -4.05 -0.71 0.29
CA LYS A 56 -4.87 -1.93 0.38
C LYS A 56 -4.04 -3.21 0.52
N GLU A 57 -2.89 -3.26 -0.14
CA GLU A 57 -1.97 -4.40 -0.03
C GLU A 57 -1.36 -4.50 1.38
N TRP A 58 -1.08 -3.38 2.03
CA TRP A 58 -0.47 -3.36 3.36
C TRP A 58 -1.47 -3.41 4.52
N SER A 59 -2.72 -2.98 4.31
CA SER A 59 -3.70 -2.82 5.39
C SER A 59 -4.51 -4.07 5.71
N ASP A 60 -4.40 -5.13 4.89
CA ASP A 60 -5.23 -6.35 4.91
C ASP A 60 -6.76 -6.09 4.87
N SER A 61 -7.18 -4.82 4.73
CA SER A 61 -8.56 -4.38 4.76
C SER A 61 -8.93 -3.83 3.39
N SER A 62 -9.84 -4.54 2.71
CA SER A 62 -10.32 -4.16 1.38
C SER A 62 -11.26 -2.95 1.39
N VAL A 63 -11.77 -2.56 2.57
CA VAL A 63 -12.91 -1.65 2.74
C VAL A 63 -12.49 -0.22 3.12
N PHE A 64 -11.34 -0.04 3.78
CA PHE A 64 -10.95 1.27 4.28
C PHE A 64 -10.18 2.08 3.23
N ILE A 65 -10.64 3.30 2.97
CA ILE A 65 -9.94 4.30 2.15
C ILE A 65 -9.37 5.35 3.10
N PRO A 66 -8.09 5.75 2.98
CA PRO A 66 -7.52 6.81 3.79
C PRO A 66 -8.35 8.11 3.71
N LYS A 67 -8.50 8.76 4.85
CA LYS A 67 -9.23 10.03 4.95
C LYS A 67 -8.38 11.19 4.42
N VAL A 68 -9.05 12.22 3.91
CA VAL A 68 -8.45 13.49 3.47
C VAL A 68 -8.87 14.56 4.47
N GLU A 69 -7.92 15.15 5.20
CA GLU A 69 -8.19 16.12 6.28
C GLU A 69 -9.24 15.65 7.31
N GLY A 70 -9.23 14.35 7.64
CA GLY A 70 -10.16 13.73 8.59
C GLY A 70 -11.56 13.41 8.03
N GLN A 71 -11.81 13.69 6.76
CA GLN A 71 -13.07 13.43 6.05
C GLN A 71 -12.89 12.38 4.94
N ASN A 72 -13.98 11.84 4.40
CA ASN A 72 -13.87 11.01 3.20
C ASN A 72 -13.55 11.89 1.99
N LEU A 73 -12.94 11.30 0.95
CA LEU A 73 -12.57 12.04 -0.26
C LEU A 73 -13.73 12.80 -0.90
N LEU A 74 -14.93 12.18 -0.94
CA LEU A 74 -16.13 12.84 -1.47
C LEU A 74 -16.51 14.09 -0.67
N ASP A 75 -16.54 13.97 0.66
CA ASP A 75 -16.94 15.05 1.55
C ASP A 75 -15.95 16.22 1.46
N TYR A 76 -14.65 15.91 1.38
CA TYR A 76 -13.59 16.90 1.14
C TYR A 76 -13.80 17.64 -0.19
N VAL A 77 -14.05 16.90 -1.28
CA VAL A 77 -14.26 17.49 -2.62
C VAL A 77 -15.53 18.36 -2.67
N VAL A 78 -16.62 17.90 -2.04
CA VAL A 78 -17.87 18.67 -1.96
C VAL A 78 -17.69 19.92 -1.11
N GLY A 79 -16.94 19.83 -0.02
CA GLY A 79 -16.61 20.92 0.89
C GLY A 79 -15.37 21.73 0.49
N PHE A 80 -14.87 21.58 -0.75
CA PHE A 80 -13.57 22.10 -1.15
C PHE A 80 -13.41 23.60 -0.84
N ARG A 81 -12.27 23.92 -0.22
CA ARG A 81 -11.78 25.27 -0.02
C ARG A 81 -10.32 25.32 -0.45
N TRP A 82 -9.97 26.43 -1.08
CA TRP A 82 -8.59 26.65 -1.48
C TRP A 82 -7.67 26.76 -0.26
N SER A 83 -6.59 26.00 -0.26
CA SER A 83 -5.58 25.95 0.80
C SER A 83 -4.51 27.03 0.55
N GLU A 84 -4.76 28.27 0.99
CA GLU A 84 -3.80 29.39 0.84
C GLU A 84 -2.44 29.11 1.50
N GLU A 85 -2.41 28.34 2.59
CA GLU A 85 -1.17 27.97 3.28
C GLU A 85 -0.27 27.04 2.44
N LYS A 86 -0.88 26.22 1.58
CA LYS A 86 -0.18 25.25 0.71
C LYS A 86 0.11 25.83 -0.67
N PHE A 87 -0.83 26.58 -1.21
CA PHE A 87 -0.80 27.10 -2.57
C PHE A 87 -1.23 28.57 -2.56
N ALA A 88 -0.30 29.50 -2.39
CA ALA A 88 -0.63 30.92 -2.29
C ALA A 88 -1.25 31.43 -3.60
N SER A 89 -2.49 31.93 -3.55
CA SER A 89 -3.21 32.38 -4.75
C SER A 89 -2.58 33.59 -5.46
N SER A 90 -1.68 34.28 -4.76
CA SER A 90 -0.89 35.42 -5.24
C SER A 90 0.26 35.02 -6.17
N GLU A 91 0.69 33.75 -6.13
CA GLU A 91 1.74 33.23 -6.99
C GLU A 91 1.27 33.05 -8.45
N SER A 92 2.22 32.84 -9.36
CA SER A 92 1.87 32.51 -10.74
C SER A 92 1.30 31.08 -10.82
N LEU A 93 0.29 30.88 -11.67
CA LEU A 93 -0.32 29.55 -11.85
C LEU A 93 0.70 28.48 -12.22
N THR A 94 1.70 28.82 -13.04
CA THR A 94 2.78 27.92 -13.43
C THR A 94 3.60 27.46 -12.23
N ASN A 95 3.89 28.35 -11.27
CA ASN A 95 4.63 27.98 -10.06
C ASN A 95 3.79 27.08 -9.16
N ILE A 96 2.50 27.41 -8.96
CA ILE A 96 1.60 26.59 -8.14
C ILE A 96 1.50 25.17 -8.70
N VAL A 97 1.34 25.04 -10.02
CA VAL A 97 1.29 23.74 -10.70
C VAL A 97 2.61 22.99 -10.56
N GLN A 98 3.75 23.68 -10.72
CA GLN A 98 5.07 23.07 -10.53
C GLN A 98 5.24 22.54 -9.11
N THR A 99 4.87 23.32 -8.08
CA THR A 99 4.91 22.89 -6.67
C THR A 99 4.04 21.65 -6.43
N ILE A 100 2.83 21.61 -7.00
CA ILE A 100 1.95 20.42 -6.94
C ILE A 100 2.64 19.20 -7.55
N LEU A 101 3.24 19.35 -8.73
CA LEU A 101 3.88 18.24 -9.44
C LEU A 101 5.12 17.74 -8.72
N GLU A 102 5.96 18.63 -8.18
CA GLU A 102 7.13 18.27 -7.37
C GLU A 102 6.74 17.52 -6.10
N GLN A 103 5.69 18.00 -5.40
CA GLN A 103 5.15 17.33 -4.23
C GLN A 103 4.68 15.91 -4.58
N VAL A 104 3.88 15.76 -5.63
CA VAL A 104 3.34 14.45 -6.06
C VAL A 104 4.45 13.51 -6.53
N HIS A 105 5.45 14.04 -7.24
CA HIS A 105 6.62 13.27 -7.67
C HIS A 105 7.43 12.75 -6.48
N SER A 106 7.66 13.59 -5.47
CA SER A 106 8.37 13.18 -4.25
C SER A 106 7.66 12.02 -3.52
N PHE A 107 6.32 12.05 -3.46
CA PHE A 107 5.54 10.94 -2.91
C PHE A 107 5.64 9.68 -3.77
N GLU A 108 5.68 9.81 -5.09
CA GLU A 108 5.87 8.66 -5.98
C GLU A 108 7.24 7.97 -5.77
N GLU A 109 8.32 8.74 -5.66
CA GLU A 109 9.65 8.19 -5.43
C GLU A 109 9.77 7.50 -4.07
N GLU A 110 9.25 8.14 -3.01
CA GLU A 110 9.27 7.58 -1.66
C GLU A 110 8.37 6.33 -1.57
N LEU A 111 7.24 6.28 -2.29
CA LEU A 111 6.41 5.08 -2.41
C LEU A 111 7.20 3.92 -3.02
N LYS A 112 7.93 4.16 -4.12
CA LYS A 112 8.77 3.13 -4.77
C LYS A 112 9.81 2.59 -3.80
N LYS A 113 10.53 3.48 -3.10
CA LYS A 113 11.55 3.13 -2.13
C LYS A 113 10.99 2.27 -0.98
N ARG A 114 9.87 2.68 -0.39
CA ARG A 114 9.21 1.93 0.70
C ARG A 114 8.67 0.58 0.25
N THR A 115 8.16 0.51 -0.97
CA THR A 115 7.68 -0.73 -1.58
C THR A 115 8.83 -1.72 -1.77
N THR A 116 9.98 -1.26 -2.28
CA THR A 116 11.17 -2.11 -2.42
C THR A 116 11.73 -2.58 -1.09
N ASP A 117 11.81 -1.71 -0.09
CA ASP A 117 12.32 -2.05 1.25
C ASP A 117 11.40 -3.06 1.95
N TYR A 118 10.08 -2.83 1.92
CA TYR A 118 9.10 -3.75 2.46
C TYR A 118 9.15 -5.13 1.77
N ALA A 119 9.26 -5.15 0.43
CA ALA A 119 9.35 -6.40 -0.33
C ALA A 119 10.63 -7.20 0.02
N GLN A 120 11.77 -6.52 0.16
CA GLN A 120 13.02 -7.14 0.58
C GLN A 120 12.90 -7.72 2.00
N ARG A 121 12.37 -6.95 2.95
CA ARG A 121 12.17 -7.41 4.33
C ARG A 121 11.25 -8.61 4.41
N LYS A 122 10.12 -8.56 3.70
CA LYS A 122 9.16 -9.67 3.59
C LYS A 122 9.79 -10.92 2.98
N GLN A 123 10.66 -10.77 1.98
CA GLN A 123 11.39 -11.90 1.39
C GLN A 123 12.35 -12.57 2.37
N ILE A 124 13.05 -11.77 3.21
CA ILE A 124 13.95 -12.28 4.26
C ILE A 124 13.14 -13.08 5.28
N THR A 125 12.07 -12.49 5.83
CA THR A 125 11.19 -13.15 6.81
C THR A 125 10.59 -14.44 6.26
N SER A 126 10.09 -14.44 5.01
CA SER A 126 9.55 -15.64 4.37
C SER A 126 10.62 -16.73 4.11
N ALA A 127 11.88 -16.34 3.89
CA ALA A 127 12.98 -17.29 3.74
C ALA A 127 13.35 -17.93 5.10
N GLU A 128 13.24 -17.20 6.20
CA GLU A 128 13.43 -17.70 7.56
C GLU A 128 12.28 -18.62 7.97
N GLU A 129 11.03 -18.22 7.76
CA GLU A 129 9.85 -19.06 8.00
C GLU A 129 9.94 -20.41 7.27
N ARG A 130 10.40 -20.41 6.01
CA ARG A 130 10.56 -21.66 5.24
C ARG A 130 11.56 -22.63 5.84
N LYS A 131 12.57 -22.17 6.61
CA LYS A 131 13.49 -23.06 7.33
C LYS A 131 12.79 -23.82 8.46
N THR A 132 11.68 -23.27 8.97
CA THR A 132 10.90 -23.87 10.07
C THR A 132 9.90 -24.93 9.58
N TRP A 133 9.68 -25.09 8.28
CA TRP A 133 8.73 -26.05 7.69
C TRP A 133 9.45 -27.12 6.83
N GLY A 134 8.89 -28.33 6.72
CA GLY A 134 9.43 -29.43 5.91
C GLY A 134 9.77 -30.71 6.70
N SER A 135 10.38 -31.70 6.04
CA SER A 135 10.80 -32.95 6.68
C SER A 135 11.93 -32.73 7.68
N LEU A 136 11.99 -33.56 8.74
CA LEU A 136 13.02 -33.54 9.79
C LEU A 136 14.46 -33.61 9.25
N MET A 137 14.65 -34.10 8.02
CA MET A 137 15.96 -34.14 7.35
C MET A 137 16.53 -32.74 7.07
N VAL A 138 15.66 -31.76 6.79
CA VAL A 138 16.05 -30.40 6.34
C VAL A 138 15.56 -29.33 7.31
N ARG A 139 14.36 -29.51 7.88
CA ARG A 139 13.70 -28.59 8.82
C ARG A 139 14.58 -28.25 10.00
N SER A 140 14.67 -26.97 10.31
CA SER A 140 15.30 -26.43 11.52
C SER A 140 14.86 -27.20 12.78
N LEU A 141 15.82 -27.48 13.67
CA LEU A 141 15.53 -28.17 14.95
C LEU A 141 15.05 -27.19 16.03
N GLU A 142 15.23 -25.89 15.78
CA GLU A 142 14.66 -24.80 16.57
C GLU A 142 13.12 -24.93 16.62
N GLY A 143 12.55 -24.89 17.83
CA GLY A 143 11.12 -25.12 18.07
C GLY A 143 10.69 -26.60 18.12
N LEU A 144 11.53 -27.55 17.69
CA LEU A 144 11.30 -29.00 17.86
C LEU A 144 12.02 -29.57 19.09
N VAL A 145 13.13 -28.95 19.47
CA VAL A 145 13.98 -29.35 20.59
C VAL A 145 13.92 -28.26 21.65
N ASP A 146 13.59 -28.64 22.88
CA ASP A 146 13.66 -27.76 24.05
C ASP A 146 15.13 -27.60 24.48
N PRO A 147 15.73 -26.40 24.34
CA PRO A 147 17.14 -26.18 24.68
C PRO A 147 17.46 -26.49 26.14
N GLN A 148 16.50 -26.36 27.07
CA GLN A 148 16.72 -26.59 28.50
C GLN A 148 16.91 -28.07 28.84
N LYS A 149 16.37 -28.97 28.01
CA LYS A 149 16.49 -30.42 28.18
C LYS A 149 17.73 -31.00 27.49
N CYS A 150 18.46 -30.19 26.73
CA CYS A 150 19.70 -30.59 26.10
C CYS A 150 20.86 -30.58 27.10
N ILE A 151 21.62 -31.67 27.14
CA ILE A 151 22.87 -31.73 27.89
C ILE A 151 23.98 -31.12 27.03
N GLU A 152 24.56 -30.01 27.49
CA GLU A 152 25.74 -29.40 26.89
C GLU A 152 26.71 -28.91 27.98
N THR A 153 27.64 -29.78 28.39
CA THR A 153 28.67 -29.50 29.40
C THR A 153 30.06 -29.50 28.77
N GLU A 154 31.12 -29.30 29.57
CA GLU A 154 32.51 -29.35 29.08
C GLU A 154 32.86 -30.70 28.45
N HIS A 155 32.32 -31.80 28.99
CA HIS A 155 32.67 -33.15 28.55
C HIS A 155 31.53 -33.89 27.85
N LEU A 156 30.26 -33.56 28.15
CA LEU A 156 29.10 -34.23 27.57
C LEU A 156 28.37 -33.30 26.61
N THR A 157 27.84 -33.88 25.54
CA THR A 157 26.95 -33.17 24.63
C THR A 157 25.81 -34.06 24.14
N SER A 158 24.71 -33.42 23.75
CA SER A 158 23.57 -34.08 23.12
C SER A 158 23.74 -34.05 21.60
N VAL A 159 23.64 -35.21 20.97
CA VAL A 159 23.72 -35.35 19.51
C VAL A 159 22.38 -35.82 18.97
N PHE A 160 21.90 -35.19 17.90
CA PHE A 160 20.58 -35.43 17.34
C PHE A 160 20.64 -36.34 16.11
N PHE A 161 19.75 -37.31 16.07
CA PHE A 161 19.63 -38.33 15.05
C PHE A 161 18.28 -38.22 14.37
N VAL A 162 18.27 -38.19 13.04
CA VAL A 162 17.09 -38.38 12.22
C VAL A 162 17.11 -39.83 11.75
N VAL A 163 16.16 -40.61 12.27
CA VAL A 163 16.09 -42.07 12.08
C VAL A 163 14.83 -42.39 11.28
N PRO A 164 14.90 -43.20 10.21
CA PRO A 164 13.69 -43.66 9.53
C PRO A 164 12.81 -44.46 10.49
N LYS A 165 11.49 -44.26 10.46
CA LYS A 165 10.55 -44.97 11.36
C LYS A 165 10.68 -46.49 11.29
N TYR A 166 10.89 -47.03 10.09
CA TYR A 166 11.06 -48.48 9.92
C TYR A 166 12.30 -49.03 10.62
N ASN A 167 13.30 -48.17 10.91
CA ASN A 167 14.57 -48.53 11.52
C ASN A 167 14.69 -48.09 12.99
N GLU A 168 13.62 -47.57 13.58
CA GLU A 168 13.61 -47.02 14.95
C GLU A 168 14.00 -48.06 16.01
N LYS A 169 13.49 -49.29 15.88
CA LYS A 169 13.79 -50.38 16.83
C LYS A 169 15.26 -50.79 16.80
N ASP A 170 15.84 -50.91 15.61
CA ASP A 170 17.24 -51.30 15.43
C ASP A 170 18.20 -50.20 15.88
N PHE A 171 17.80 -48.92 15.72
CA PHE A 171 18.53 -47.80 16.29
C PHE A 171 18.58 -47.90 17.82
N LEU A 172 17.43 -48.02 18.48
CA LEU A 172 17.37 -48.11 19.95
C LEU A 172 18.13 -49.31 20.51
N ALA A 173 18.16 -50.44 19.79
CA ALA A 173 18.91 -51.62 20.21
C ALA A 173 20.44 -51.51 20.00
N SER A 174 20.90 -50.61 19.13
CA SER A 174 22.31 -50.61 18.69
C SER A 174 23.05 -49.28 18.86
N TYR A 175 22.36 -48.19 19.23
CA TYR A 175 22.99 -46.86 19.31
C TYR A 175 24.12 -46.81 20.35
N GLU A 176 23.99 -47.52 21.47
CA GLU A 176 25.00 -47.55 22.54
C GLU A 176 26.34 -48.15 22.09
N LYS A 177 26.35 -48.89 20.98
CA LYS A 177 27.54 -49.51 20.39
C LYS A 177 28.13 -48.70 19.24
N LEU A 178 27.56 -47.52 18.92
CA LEU A 178 28.01 -46.71 17.80
C LEU A 178 29.32 -45.95 18.08
N ALA A 179 29.68 -45.73 19.33
CA ALA A 179 30.94 -45.10 19.70
C ALA A 179 31.29 -45.46 21.13
N SER A 180 32.56 -45.29 21.48
CA SER A 180 32.99 -45.32 22.87
C SER A 180 32.33 -44.18 23.68
N LEU A 181 32.10 -44.42 24.98
CA LEU A 181 31.62 -43.40 25.93
C LEU A 181 30.25 -42.76 25.57
N ILE A 182 29.33 -43.53 25.00
CA ILE A 182 27.90 -43.17 24.95
C ILE A 182 27.27 -43.41 26.32
N VAL A 183 26.45 -42.48 26.80
CA VAL A 183 25.71 -42.66 28.06
C VAL A 183 24.58 -43.67 27.82
N PRO A 184 24.56 -44.83 28.51
CA PRO A 184 23.51 -45.83 28.31
C PRO A 184 22.14 -45.28 28.69
N ARG A 185 21.08 -45.75 28.01
CA ARG A 185 19.69 -45.32 28.21
C ARG A 185 19.45 -43.80 28.07
N SER A 186 20.36 -43.06 27.43
CA SER A 186 20.22 -41.63 27.16
C SER A 186 19.36 -41.27 25.94
N ALA A 187 18.91 -42.26 25.16
CA ALA A 187 18.11 -42.01 23.97
C ALA A 187 16.75 -41.36 24.33
N GLN A 188 16.52 -40.15 23.86
CA GLN A 188 15.28 -39.40 24.05
C GLN A 188 14.67 -39.04 22.69
N ARG A 189 13.36 -39.28 22.55
CA ARG A 189 12.59 -38.92 21.37
C ARG A 189 12.03 -37.50 21.50
N TRP A 190 12.14 -36.71 20.44
CA TRP A 190 11.70 -35.29 20.44
C TRP A 190 10.51 -35.05 19.54
N SER A 191 10.58 -35.52 18.29
CA SER A 191 9.57 -35.27 17.27
C SER A 191 9.52 -36.40 16.26
N GLN A 192 8.45 -36.46 15.47
CA GLN A 192 8.31 -37.36 14.32
C GLN A 192 7.59 -36.64 13.19
N ASP A 193 7.95 -36.94 11.94
CA ASP A 193 7.15 -36.60 10.76
C ASP A 193 6.52 -37.88 10.18
N ASN A 194 6.15 -37.91 8.91
CA ASN A 194 5.56 -39.10 8.29
C ASN A 194 6.54 -40.28 8.21
N ASP A 195 7.82 -40.01 7.92
CA ASP A 195 8.81 -41.02 7.54
C ASP A 195 9.96 -41.15 8.57
N TRP A 196 10.19 -40.11 9.37
CA TRP A 196 11.36 -39.95 10.23
C TRP A 196 10.98 -39.68 11.69
N VAL A 197 11.90 -40.03 12.58
CA VAL A 197 11.84 -39.75 14.02
C VAL A 197 13.12 -39.06 14.44
N LEU A 198 12.97 -37.97 15.21
CA LEU A 198 14.07 -37.22 15.79
C LEU A 198 14.38 -37.73 17.20
N TYR A 199 15.60 -38.23 17.37
CA TYR A 199 16.15 -38.67 18.65
C TYR A 199 17.33 -37.80 19.07
N SER A 200 17.60 -37.72 20.38
CA SER A 200 18.89 -37.31 20.91
C SER A 200 19.52 -38.43 21.73
N ILE A 201 20.84 -38.45 21.78
CA ILE A 201 21.61 -39.26 22.72
C ILE A 201 22.65 -38.37 23.41
N THR A 202 23.13 -38.78 24.58
CA THR A 202 24.21 -38.08 25.29
C THR A 202 25.50 -38.85 25.14
N ILE A 203 26.57 -38.16 24.71
CA ILE A 203 27.89 -38.74 24.48
C ILE A 203 28.99 -37.81 24.99
N PHE A 204 30.15 -38.37 25.31
CA PHE A 204 31.37 -37.58 25.53
C PHE A 204 31.83 -36.89 24.25
N ARG A 205 32.22 -35.61 24.37
CA ARG A 205 32.64 -34.77 23.23
C ARG A 205 33.82 -35.35 22.46
N SER A 206 34.73 -36.04 23.15
CA SER A 206 35.90 -36.69 22.54
C SER A 206 35.55 -37.78 21.52
N CYS A 207 34.35 -38.37 21.60
CA CYS A 207 33.94 -39.51 20.80
C CYS A 207 32.92 -39.16 19.69
N ILE A 208 32.65 -37.86 19.46
CA ILE A 208 31.68 -37.40 18.45
C ILE A 208 32.12 -37.81 17.04
N GLU A 209 33.42 -37.73 16.71
CA GLU A 209 33.90 -38.07 15.38
C GLU A 209 33.79 -39.57 15.09
N GLU A 210 34.04 -40.42 16.09
CA GLU A 210 33.80 -41.87 16.01
C GLU A 210 32.31 -42.14 15.77
N LEU A 211 31.43 -41.47 16.53
CA LEU A 211 29.99 -41.58 16.37
C LEU A 211 29.52 -41.16 14.97
N LYS A 212 30.02 -40.02 14.45
CA LYS A 212 29.67 -39.51 13.11
C LYS A 212 30.06 -40.50 12.02
N LYS A 213 31.25 -41.11 12.12
CA LYS A 213 31.71 -42.13 11.18
C LYS A 213 30.81 -43.37 11.19
N ASN A 214 30.59 -43.96 12.37
CA ASN A 214 29.84 -45.20 12.50
C ASN A 214 28.33 -45.01 12.22
N ALA A 215 27.78 -43.83 12.54
CA ALA A 215 26.41 -43.46 12.19
C ALA A 215 26.21 -43.41 10.67
N ARG A 216 27.18 -42.85 9.93
CA ARG A 216 27.14 -42.79 8.46
C ARG A 216 27.15 -44.18 7.84
N GLU A 217 27.95 -45.11 8.37
CA GLU A 217 27.99 -46.51 7.91
C GLU A 217 26.63 -47.22 8.09
N LYS A 218 25.91 -46.92 9.18
CA LYS A 218 24.55 -47.42 9.42
C LYS A 218 23.43 -46.58 8.78
N ARG A 219 23.78 -45.61 7.93
CA ARG A 219 22.83 -44.70 7.25
C ARG A 219 21.97 -43.87 8.20
N TYR A 220 22.45 -43.58 9.41
CA TYR A 220 21.81 -42.62 10.29
C TYR A 220 22.28 -41.20 9.96
N THR A 221 21.34 -40.26 9.92
CA THR A 221 21.65 -38.84 9.69
C THR A 221 21.77 -38.12 11.02
N ILE A 222 22.95 -37.59 11.33
CA ILE A 222 23.16 -36.73 12.49
C ILE A 222 22.89 -35.28 12.09
N ARG A 223 22.08 -34.58 12.90
CA ARG A 223 21.80 -33.15 12.76
C ARG A 223 22.59 -32.38 13.82
N GLU A 224 23.32 -31.36 13.38
CA GLU A 224 24.03 -30.48 14.30
C GLU A 224 23.05 -29.49 14.93
N TYR A 225 23.09 -29.39 16.25
CA TYR A 225 22.28 -28.46 17.03
C TYR A 225 23.08 -27.98 18.23
N SER A 226 23.17 -26.66 18.41
CA SER A 226 23.71 -26.07 19.63
C SER A 226 22.61 -25.29 20.36
N PRO A 227 22.21 -25.74 21.57
CA PRO A 227 21.27 -25.03 22.43
C PRO A 227 21.55 -23.52 22.56
N LYS A 228 22.81 -23.14 22.75
CA LYS A 228 23.21 -21.72 22.86
C LYS A 228 22.88 -20.92 21.59
N SER A 229 23.18 -21.49 20.43
CA SER A 229 22.87 -20.86 19.13
C SER A 229 21.37 -20.81 18.83
N SER A 230 20.60 -21.78 19.35
CA SER A 230 19.14 -21.83 19.13
C SER A 230 18.42 -20.70 19.85
N LEU A 231 18.80 -20.40 21.11
CA LEU A 231 18.19 -19.34 21.89
C LEU A 231 18.45 -17.96 21.25
N THR A 232 19.67 -17.73 20.76
CA THR A 232 19.98 -16.51 20.01
C THR A 232 19.20 -16.39 18.71
N ARG A 233 18.92 -17.51 18.02
CA ARG A 233 18.14 -17.53 16.78
C ARG A 233 16.65 -17.28 16.99
N ILE A 234 16.05 -17.87 18.03
CA ILE A 234 14.64 -17.63 18.38
C ILE A 234 14.42 -16.15 18.69
N HIS A 235 15.34 -15.53 19.44
CA HIS A 235 15.29 -14.08 19.68
C HIS A 235 15.46 -13.26 18.39
N SER A 236 16.37 -13.67 17.48
CA SER A 236 16.51 -12.96 16.21
C SER A 236 15.28 -13.08 15.33
N ASP A 237 14.65 -14.26 15.25
CA ASP A 237 13.46 -14.49 14.43
C ASP A 237 12.28 -13.64 14.91
N HIS A 238 12.00 -13.64 16.22
CA HIS A 238 10.98 -12.74 16.79
C HIS A 238 11.32 -11.26 16.53
N SER A 239 12.58 -10.87 16.63
CA SER A 239 13.00 -9.49 16.32
C SER A 239 12.79 -9.12 14.85
N VAL A 240 12.94 -10.09 13.93
CA VAL A 240 12.72 -9.89 12.50
C VAL A 240 11.24 -9.73 12.20
N GLU A 241 10.38 -10.57 12.76
CA GLU A 241 8.92 -10.48 12.60
C GLU A 241 8.37 -9.15 13.16
N GLU A 242 8.76 -8.77 14.38
CA GLU A 242 8.44 -7.46 14.97
C GLU A 242 8.95 -6.30 14.11
N SER A 243 10.12 -6.46 13.48
CA SER A 243 10.66 -5.45 12.58
C SER A 243 9.87 -5.30 11.27
N LEU A 244 9.27 -6.40 10.76
CA LEU A 244 8.45 -6.36 9.54
C LEU A 244 7.09 -5.72 9.83
N GLU A 245 6.44 -6.10 10.92
CA GLU A 245 5.17 -5.48 11.33
C GLU A 245 5.34 -3.99 11.65
N SER A 246 6.38 -3.62 12.39
CA SER A 246 6.67 -2.19 12.66
C SER A 246 7.01 -1.40 11.38
N LEU A 247 7.65 -2.02 10.38
CA LEU A 247 7.83 -1.41 9.06
C LEU A 247 6.49 -1.25 8.32
N ARG A 248 5.63 -2.27 8.35
CA ARG A 248 4.29 -2.24 7.74
C ARG A 248 3.46 -1.07 8.30
N LEU A 249 3.41 -0.93 9.62
CA LEU A 249 2.67 0.15 10.29
C LEU A 249 3.20 1.54 9.90
N ARG A 250 4.52 1.75 9.90
CA ARG A 250 5.13 3.02 9.45
C ARG A 250 4.84 3.32 7.97
N CYS A 251 4.80 2.29 7.12
CA CYS A 251 4.40 2.44 5.73
C CYS A 251 2.92 2.83 5.59
N LEU A 252 2.03 2.25 6.41
CA LEU A 252 0.61 2.59 6.45
C LEU A 252 0.37 4.04 6.93
N GLU A 253 1.03 4.48 7.99
CA GLU A 253 0.93 5.87 8.47
C GLU A 253 1.40 6.86 7.40
N TRP A 254 2.56 6.58 6.79
CA TRP A 254 3.10 7.43 5.75
C TRP A 254 2.17 7.50 4.53
N ILE A 255 1.67 6.36 4.04
CA ILE A 255 0.84 6.34 2.84
C ILE A 255 -0.53 6.98 3.06
N THR A 256 -1.09 6.93 4.27
CA THR A 256 -2.32 7.68 4.61
C THR A 256 -2.10 9.19 4.49
N THR A 257 -0.94 9.67 4.92
CA THR A 257 -0.55 11.08 4.79
C THR A 257 -0.33 11.45 3.32
N ALA A 258 0.46 10.65 2.59
CA ALA A 258 0.74 10.88 1.18
C ALA A 258 -0.54 10.85 0.32
N PHE A 259 -1.48 9.95 0.62
CA PHE A 259 -2.78 9.90 -0.05
C PHE A 259 -3.58 11.19 0.18
N SER A 260 -3.69 11.64 1.43
CA SER A 260 -4.40 12.88 1.77
C SER A 260 -3.78 14.07 1.04
N GLU A 261 -2.46 14.23 1.11
CA GLU A 261 -1.75 15.33 0.45
C GLU A 261 -1.88 15.29 -1.08
N THR A 262 -1.78 14.10 -1.69
CA THR A 262 -1.95 13.93 -3.14
C THR A 262 -3.39 14.25 -3.58
N ALA A 263 -4.40 13.87 -2.78
CA ALA A 263 -5.80 14.17 -3.08
C ALA A 263 -6.11 15.68 -2.99
N ILE A 264 -5.53 16.36 -1.99
CA ILE A 264 -5.59 17.82 -1.86
C ILE A 264 -4.96 18.47 -3.10
N ALA A 265 -3.74 18.07 -3.45
CA ALA A 265 -3.01 18.60 -4.60
C ALA A 265 -3.77 18.38 -5.92
N TRP A 266 -4.38 17.21 -6.11
CA TRP A 266 -5.19 16.90 -7.29
C TRP A 266 -6.44 17.79 -7.40
N THR A 267 -7.12 18.03 -6.28
CA THR A 267 -8.31 18.91 -6.24
C THR A 267 -7.94 20.35 -6.58
N HIS A 268 -6.78 20.83 -6.10
CA HIS A 268 -6.24 22.14 -6.44
C HIS A 268 -5.84 22.25 -7.92
N LEU A 269 -5.20 21.21 -8.48
CA LEU A 269 -4.85 21.16 -9.90
C LEU A 269 -6.10 21.27 -10.79
N LYS A 270 -7.19 20.58 -10.41
CA LYS A 270 -8.48 20.68 -11.10
C LYS A 270 -9.13 22.06 -10.95
N ALA A 271 -9.00 22.71 -9.79
CA ALA A 271 -9.44 24.10 -9.60
C ALA A 271 -8.67 25.06 -10.51
N ILE A 272 -7.36 24.89 -10.66
CA ILE A 272 -6.53 25.67 -11.60
C ILE A 272 -6.97 25.43 -13.04
N ARG A 273 -7.17 24.17 -13.45
CA ARG A 273 -7.66 23.82 -14.78
C ARG A 273 -9.02 24.46 -15.07
N LEU A 274 -9.94 24.40 -14.12
CA LEU A 274 -11.24 25.06 -14.24
C LEU A 274 -11.09 26.56 -14.46
N PHE A 275 -10.22 27.21 -13.68
CA PHE A 275 -9.95 28.64 -13.82
C PHE A 275 -9.34 28.99 -15.18
N VAL A 276 -8.30 28.27 -15.62
CA VAL A 276 -7.62 28.49 -16.90
C VAL A 276 -8.61 28.32 -18.07
N GLU A 277 -9.37 27.23 -18.09
CA GLU A 277 -10.39 26.99 -19.11
C GLU A 277 -11.50 28.06 -19.09
N SER A 278 -11.86 28.56 -17.90
CA SER A 278 -12.82 29.66 -17.76
C SER A 278 -12.31 30.94 -18.41
N VAL A 279 -11.07 31.32 -18.12
CA VAL A 279 -10.45 32.53 -18.68
C VAL A 279 -10.33 32.43 -20.20
N LEU A 280 -9.87 31.27 -20.72
CA LEU A 280 -9.70 31.07 -22.15
C LEU A 280 -11.02 31.05 -22.93
N ARG A 281 -12.12 30.60 -22.31
CA ARG A 281 -13.44 30.54 -22.97
C ARG A 281 -14.24 31.83 -22.85
N PHE A 282 -14.22 32.48 -21.68
CA PHE A 282 -15.13 33.58 -21.37
C PHE A 282 -14.42 34.95 -21.29
N GLY A 283 -13.10 34.98 -21.29
CA GLY A 283 -12.33 36.21 -21.22
C GLY A 283 -12.33 36.86 -19.83
N LEU A 284 -11.87 38.11 -19.79
CA LEU A 284 -11.79 38.94 -18.58
C LEU A 284 -12.85 40.04 -18.62
N PRO A 285 -13.40 40.47 -17.45
CA PRO A 285 -13.14 39.95 -16.10
C PRO A 285 -13.75 38.57 -15.86
N VAL A 286 -13.09 37.74 -15.04
CA VAL A 286 -13.53 36.38 -14.72
C VAL A 286 -14.72 36.43 -13.74
N ASN A 287 -15.93 36.65 -14.26
CA ASN A 287 -17.17 36.65 -13.48
C ASN A 287 -17.87 35.29 -13.57
N VAL A 288 -17.16 34.21 -13.23
CA VAL A 288 -17.66 32.84 -13.33
C VAL A 288 -18.14 32.32 -11.98
N GLU A 289 -19.22 31.54 -11.98
CA GLU A 289 -19.70 30.84 -10.81
C GLU A 289 -19.58 29.35 -11.04
N THR A 290 -18.65 28.73 -10.33
CA THR A 290 -18.28 27.35 -10.57
C THR A 290 -19.11 26.39 -9.72
N MET A 291 -19.54 25.29 -10.33
CA MET A 291 -20.34 24.26 -9.66
C MET A 291 -19.73 22.88 -9.82
N LEU A 292 -19.79 22.10 -8.74
CA LEU A 292 -19.52 20.67 -8.73
C LEU A 292 -20.85 19.93 -8.92
N LEU A 293 -20.92 19.07 -9.94
CA LEU A 293 -22.11 18.28 -10.25
C LEU A 293 -21.86 16.81 -9.97
N LEU A 294 -22.52 16.24 -8.96
CA LEU A 294 -22.42 14.82 -8.61
C LEU A 294 -23.56 14.03 -9.27
N PRO A 295 -23.32 13.34 -10.41
CA PRO A 295 -24.36 12.58 -11.09
C PRO A 295 -24.81 11.39 -10.25
N TYR A 296 -26.11 11.11 -10.26
CA TYR A 296 -26.66 9.88 -9.69
C TYR A 296 -26.32 8.64 -10.55
N PRO A 297 -26.51 7.43 -9.99
CA PRO A 297 -26.23 6.20 -10.74
C PRO A 297 -26.91 6.14 -12.09
N LYS A 298 -26.09 5.87 -13.12
CA LYS A 298 -26.55 5.67 -14.51
C LYS A 298 -27.20 6.91 -15.15
N THR A 299 -27.10 8.10 -14.52
CA THR A 299 -27.68 9.35 -15.08
C THR A 299 -26.68 10.20 -15.86
N GLN A 300 -25.37 9.92 -15.76
CA GLN A 300 -24.30 10.75 -16.35
C GLN A 300 -24.52 11.09 -17.82
N SER A 301 -24.81 10.11 -18.68
CA SER A 301 -25.06 10.37 -20.11
C SER A 301 -26.26 11.30 -20.34
N LYS A 302 -27.32 11.14 -19.55
CA LYS A 302 -28.52 12.00 -19.62
C LYS A 302 -28.25 13.40 -19.06
N LEU A 303 -27.44 13.50 -18.00
CA LEU A 303 -26.98 14.77 -17.45
C LEU A 303 -26.18 15.55 -18.49
N LEU A 304 -25.17 14.92 -19.11
CA LEU A 304 -24.34 15.55 -20.15
C LEU A 304 -25.18 16.05 -21.33
N LYS A 305 -26.12 15.23 -21.84
CA LYS A 305 -27.05 15.65 -22.89
C LYS A 305 -27.95 16.82 -22.47
N THR A 306 -28.30 16.90 -21.19
CA THR A 306 -29.14 17.98 -20.66
C THR A 306 -28.33 19.26 -20.51
N LEU A 307 -27.10 19.16 -19.99
CA LEU A 307 -26.17 20.28 -19.89
C LEU A 307 -25.85 20.84 -21.27
N ASP A 308 -25.51 19.99 -22.24
CA ASP A 308 -25.23 20.41 -23.62
C ASP A 308 -26.42 21.16 -24.25
N LYS A 309 -27.66 20.71 -24.04
CA LYS A 309 -28.85 21.46 -24.48
C LYS A 309 -29.00 22.82 -23.82
N ILE A 310 -28.58 22.95 -22.56
CA ILE A 310 -28.65 24.21 -21.81
C ILE A 310 -27.50 25.13 -22.22
N THR A 311 -26.29 24.61 -22.50
CA THR A 311 -25.06 25.38 -22.71
C THR A 311 -24.69 25.60 -24.19
N SER A 312 -25.12 24.74 -25.12
CA SER A 312 -24.80 24.85 -26.55
C SER A 312 -25.27 26.14 -27.24
N PRO A 313 -26.45 26.73 -26.94
CA PRO A 313 -26.88 27.98 -27.58
C PRO A 313 -25.97 29.18 -27.28
N TRP A 314 -25.23 29.10 -26.17
CA TRP A 314 -24.32 30.14 -25.69
C TRP A 314 -22.91 29.98 -26.28
N ILE A 315 -22.49 28.74 -26.53
CA ILE A 315 -21.19 28.41 -27.12
C ILE A 315 -21.16 28.75 -28.62
N SER A 316 -22.31 28.70 -29.31
CA SER A 316 -22.42 29.03 -30.74
C SER A 316 -22.40 30.53 -31.06
N GLY A 317 -22.20 31.42 -30.08
CA GLY A 317 -22.04 32.87 -30.30
C GLY A 317 -23.30 33.59 -30.80
N ASN A 318 -24.50 33.08 -30.49
CA ASN A 318 -25.75 33.59 -31.04
C ASN A 318 -26.11 34.97 -30.43
N PRO A 319 -26.24 36.06 -31.23
CA PRO A 319 -26.43 37.44 -30.76
C PRO A 319 -27.60 37.67 -29.80
N GLU A 320 -28.69 36.92 -29.95
CA GLU A 320 -29.91 37.08 -29.14
C GLU A 320 -29.70 36.71 -27.66
N TYR A 321 -28.69 35.89 -27.35
CA TYR A 321 -28.39 35.43 -26.00
C TYR A 321 -27.29 36.27 -25.31
N LEU A 322 -26.64 37.19 -26.03
CA LEU A 322 -25.65 38.12 -25.45
C LEU A 322 -26.29 39.13 -24.49
N HIS A 323 -27.53 39.56 -24.71
CA HIS A 323 -28.22 40.47 -23.78
C HIS A 323 -28.55 39.84 -22.41
N HIS A 324 -28.60 38.50 -22.34
CA HIS A 324 -28.81 37.75 -21.10
C HIS A 324 -27.51 37.41 -20.34
N GLN A 325 -26.32 37.76 -20.87
CA GLN A 325 -25.04 37.58 -20.18
C GLN A 325 -24.97 38.28 -18.81
N LYS A 326 -25.81 39.30 -18.55
CA LYS A 326 -25.84 40.00 -17.26
C LYS A 326 -26.59 39.27 -16.13
N VAL A 327 -27.36 38.22 -16.42
CA VAL A 327 -28.31 37.64 -15.44
C VAL A 327 -28.04 36.18 -15.10
N PHE A 328 -27.26 35.43 -15.88
CA PHE A 328 -26.93 34.04 -15.57
C PHE A 328 -25.41 33.85 -15.43
N HIS A 329 -25.00 33.54 -14.21
CA HIS A 329 -23.61 33.33 -13.82
C HIS A 329 -23.04 32.12 -14.58
N HIS A 330 -21.81 32.25 -15.09
CA HIS A 330 -21.19 31.25 -15.96
C HIS A 330 -20.86 29.96 -15.19
N ILE A 331 -21.64 28.90 -15.41
CA ILE A 331 -21.41 27.58 -14.80
C ILE A 331 -20.40 26.80 -15.65
N LEU A 332 -19.14 26.75 -15.21
CA LEU A 332 -18.28 25.61 -15.61
C LEU A 332 -18.50 24.45 -14.63
N CYS A 333 -18.68 23.27 -15.21
CA CYS A 333 -18.83 22.02 -14.49
C CYS A 333 -17.45 21.40 -14.29
N LEU A 334 -17.04 21.23 -13.04
CA LEU A 334 -15.85 20.44 -12.73
C LEU A 334 -16.22 18.96 -12.76
N GLN A 335 -15.78 18.23 -13.78
CA GLN A 335 -15.85 16.76 -13.81
C GLN A 335 -14.69 16.18 -12.97
N LEU A 336 -14.70 16.42 -11.65
CA LEU A 336 -13.80 15.78 -10.68
C LEU A 336 -14.02 14.24 -10.61
N ILE A 337 -15.07 13.79 -11.27
CA ILE A 337 -15.86 12.65 -10.81
C ILE A 337 -15.67 11.43 -11.71
N ASP A 338 -15.13 11.59 -12.94
CA ASP A 338 -14.79 10.45 -13.79
C ASP A 338 -13.66 9.58 -13.17
N GLY A 339 -12.88 10.11 -12.23
CA GLY A 339 -11.88 9.36 -11.44
C GLY A 339 -12.33 8.97 -10.02
N VAL A 340 -13.08 9.85 -9.32
CA VAL A 340 -13.53 9.63 -7.93
C VAL A 340 -14.75 8.70 -7.83
N LEU A 341 -15.72 8.76 -8.75
CA LEU A 341 -16.88 7.85 -8.72
C LEU A 341 -16.49 6.39 -8.90
N PRO A 342 -15.61 6.00 -9.86
CA PRO A 342 -15.12 4.62 -9.93
C PRO A 342 -14.44 4.16 -8.63
N MET A 343 -13.76 5.08 -7.93
CA MET A 343 -13.12 4.86 -6.63
C MET A 343 -14.13 4.52 -5.52
N MET A 344 -15.37 4.99 -5.65
CA MET A 344 -16.46 4.77 -4.69
C MET A 344 -17.51 3.74 -5.14
N TRP A 345 -17.54 3.38 -6.44
CA TRP A 345 -18.63 2.58 -7.04
C TRP A 345 -18.16 1.24 -7.62
N LYS A 346 -16.86 1.09 -7.89
CA LYS A 346 -16.25 -0.23 -8.12
C LYS A 346 -15.78 -0.90 -6.82
N TRP A 347 -16.12 -0.33 -5.67
CA TRP A 347 -15.67 -0.77 -4.35
C TRP A 347 -16.84 -0.79 -3.38
#